data_AF-A0A5N5ZB31-F1
#
_entry.id   AF-A0A5N5ZB31-F1
#
_cell.length_a   1.000
_cell.length_b   1.000
_cell.length_c   1.000
_cell.angle_alpha   90.00
_cell.angle_beta   90.00
_cell.angle_gamma   90.00
#
_symmetry.space_group_name_H-M   'P 1'
#
loop_
_entity.id
_entity.type
_entity.pdbx_description
1 polymer ?
#
loop_
_entity_poly.entity_id
_entity_poly.type
_entity_poly.pdbx_seq_one_letter_code
_entity_poly.pdbx_strand_id
1 'polypeptide(L)'
;MSLSRIKCPSCGEVVSPKEEVKKRASSYDDCLRRCEKCEVGFSNSNNKPTIIYKNYLHNVPELVREGLEFSLDNSMNEINRKNKKNKFGFSTSEDALTWSFFNYFVVTNQLQNLLKIMNIKSKETDVEIYLWGTCIYPPKPNSNLIENFITTSNSFNESESMRTEPDVIINLKDTLVFIEVKYLSSNEISNKKEKFENYIINDFDKNEIIESGHYELARNWAFVSKLSNGKNFELVNLGLNKLFFDKNKNKLHKFENALKSDKGTFRKISWEEVLTHINTPEFDYWFKDYLINKIQPANR
;
A
#
# COMPACT_ATOMS: atom_id res chain seq x y z
N MET A 1 29.18 17.86 -5.68
CA MET A 1 29.75 16.55 -5.30
C MET A 1 29.42 15.53 -6.38
N SER A 2 30.39 14.83 -6.95
CA SER A 2 30.20 13.74 -7.93
C SER A 2 29.53 12.50 -7.30
N LEU A 3 28.95 11.62 -8.10
CA LEU A 3 28.45 10.31 -7.65
C LEU A 3 29.61 9.30 -7.59
N SER A 4 29.67 8.49 -6.54
CA SER A 4 30.58 7.35 -6.48
C SER A 4 30.10 6.20 -7.37
N ARG A 5 31.05 5.37 -7.81
CA ARG A 5 30.76 4.07 -8.45
C ARG A 5 29.99 3.16 -7.48
N ILE A 6 29.16 2.29 -8.02
CA ILE A 6 28.35 1.36 -7.22
C ILE A 6 28.42 -0.05 -7.81
N LYS A 7 28.43 -1.07 -6.96
CA LYS A 7 28.36 -2.47 -7.38
C LYS A 7 26.89 -2.86 -7.55
N CYS A 8 26.52 -3.40 -8.71
CA CYS A 8 25.19 -3.90 -8.94
C CYS A 8 24.93 -5.12 -8.04
N PRO A 9 23.86 -5.13 -7.22
CA PRO A 9 23.62 -6.24 -6.29
C PRO A 9 23.23 -7.54 -7.00
N SER A 10 22.71 -7.46 -8.23
CA SER A 10 22.25 -8.63 -8.99
C SER A 10 23.38 -9.35 -9.73
N CYS A 11 24.27 -8.62 -10.41
CA CYS A 11 25.34 -9.22 -11.23
C CYS A 11 26.77 -8.94 -10.73
N GLY A 12 26.93 -8.08 -9.73
CA GLY A 12 28.23 -7.70 -9.20
C GLY A 12 29.05 -6.73 -10.05
N GLU A 13 28.53 -6.26 -11.19
CA GLU A 13 29.21 -5.31 -12.07
C GLU A 13 29.37 -3.93 -11.42
N VAL A 14 30.51 -3.27 -11.63
CA VAL A 14 30.77 -1.92 -11.10
C VAL A 14 30.25 -0.88 -12.10
N VAL A 15 29.21 -0.16 -11.70
CA VAL A 15 28.55 0.88 -12.50
C VAL A 15 29.14 2.25 -12.18
N SER A 16 29.58 2.96 -13.21
CA SER A 16 30.05 4.35 -13.13
C SER A 16 28.96 5.33 -13.55
N PRO A 17 28.93 6.56 -12.99
CA PRO A 17 27.97 7.59 -13.41
C PRO A 17 28.24 8.07 -14.86
N LYS A 18 27.20 8.26 -15.66
CA LYS A 18 27.28 8.71 -17.07
C LYS A 18 27.38 10.24 -17.25
N GLU A 19 26.89 11.05 -16.30
CA GLU A 19 26.94 12.52 -16.36
C GLU A 19 27.33 13.15 -15.02
N GLU A 20 27.81 14.40 -15.04
CA GLU A 20 28.24 15.12 -13.82
C GLU A 20 27.11 15.88 -13.11
N VAL A 21 26.06 16.28 -13.84
CA VAL A 21 24.98 17.11 -13.27
C VAL A 21 23.95 16.24 -12.55
N LYS A 22 24.00 16.26 -11.22
CA LYS A 22 23.04 15.56 -10.37
C LYS A 22 21.64 16.19 -10.48
N LYS A 23 20.69 15.43 -11.02
CA LYS A 23 19.25 15.70 -10.93
C LYS A 23 18.54 14.61 -10.14
N ARG A 24 17.36 14.89 -9.59
CA ARG A 24 16.54 13.85 -8.93
C ARG A 24 16.13 12.80 -9.97
N ALA A 25 16.37 11.53 -9.68
CA ALA A 25 15.86 10.44 -10.52
C ALA A 25 14.38 10.17 -10.19
N SER A 26 13.52 10.23 -11.22
CA SER A 26 12.09 9.90 -11.14
C SER A 26 11.72 8.65 -11.95
N SER A 27 12.67 8.14 -12.73
CA SER A 27 12.57 6.94 -13.57
C SER A 27 13.95 6.29 -13.72
N TYR A 28 13.99 5.11 -14.36
CA TYR A 28 15.24 4.44 -14.75
C TYR A 28 16.12 5.34 -15.63
N ASP A 29 15.53 6.06 -16.58
CA ASP A 29 16.29 6.86 -17.54
C ASP A 29 16.95 8.09 -16.92
N ASP A 30 16.40 8.58 -15.80
CA ASP A 30 17.00 9.67 -15.02
C ASP A 30 18.21 9.21 -14.18
N CYS A 31 18.45 7.90 -14.06
CA CYS A 31 19.56 7.36 -13.29
C CYS A 31 20.89 7.57 -14.01
N LEU A 32 21.82 8.23 -13.32
CA LEU A 32 23.18 8.42 -13.81
C LEU A 32 24.00 7.14 -13.72
N ARG A 33 23.63 6.22 -12.81
CA ARG A 33 24.25 4.90 -12.64
C ARG A 33 23.23 3.85 -13.03
N ARG A 34 23.46 3.15 -14.15
CA ARG A 34 22.60 2.09 -14.68
C ARG A 34 23.40 0.83 -14.99
N CYS A 35 22.89 -0.31 -14.56
CA CYS A 35 23.36 -1.62 -15.01
C CYS A 35 22.44 -2.10 -16.13
N GLU A 36 22.89 -1.99 -17.37
CA GLU A 36 22.08 -2.36 -18.54
C GLU A 36 21.80 -3.87 -18.57
N LYS A 37 22.74 -4.70 -18.09
CA LYS A 37 22.59 -6.17 -18.04
C LYS A 37 21.42 -6.62 -17.15
N CYS A 38 21.23 -5.96 -16.01
CA CYS A 38 20.17 -6.28 -15.06
C CYS A 38 18.96 -5.34 -15.19
N GLU A 39 19.02 -4.38 -16.10
CA GLU A 39 17.98 -3.38 -16.32
C GLU A 39 17.57 -2.63 -15.03
N VAL A 40 18.57 -2.27 -14.21
CA VAL A 40 18.38 -1.54 -12.96
C VAL A 40 19.20 -0.25 -12.93
N GLY A 41 18.54 0.84 -12.52
CA GLY A 41 19.14 2.13 -12.24
C GLY A 41 19.28 2.33 -10.74
N PHE A 42 20.21 3.20 -10.35
CA PHE A 42 20.38 3.64 -8.97
C PHE A 42 20.03 5.11 -8.89
N SER A 43 19.16 5.50 -7.95
CA SER A 43 18.81 6.91 -7.75
C SER A 43 20.07 7.75 -7.54
N ASN A 44 20.01 9.04 -7.90
CA ASN A 44 21.19 9.92 -7.89
C ASN A 44 21.58 10.39 -6.47
N SER A 45 21.33 9.57 -5.45
CA SER A 45 21.78 9.76 -4.06
C SER A 45 23.18 9.19 -3.84
N ASN A 46 24.01 9.88 -3.06
CA ASN A 46 25.29 9.34 -2.61
C ASN A 46 25.13 8.28 -1.50
N ASN A 47 24.05 8.35 -0.73
CA ASN A 47 23.81 7.47 0.41
C ASN A 47 22.59 6.58 0.12
N LYS A 48 22.77 5.26 0.23
CA LYS A 48 21.71 4.24 0.08
C LYS A 48 20.79 4.49 -1.13
N PRO A 49 21.32 4.50 -2.36
CA PRO A 49 20.50 4.82 -3.52
C PRO A 49 19.40 3.77 -3.72
N THR A 50 18.20 4.24 -3.99
CA THR A 50 17.05 3.41 -4.35
C THR A 50 17.33 2.75 -5.69
N ILE A 51 17.06 1.45 -5.80
CA ILE A 51 17.08 0.74 -7.07
C ILE A 51 15.80 1.08 -7.82
N ILE A 52 15.91 1.46 -9.09
CA ILE A 52 14.79 1.77 -9.98
C ILE A 52 14.87 0.79 -11.15
N TYR A 53 13.88 -0.08 -11.27
CA TYR A 53 13.81 -1.06 -12.35
C TYR A 53 13.35 -0.39 -13.64
N LYS A 54 13.99 -0.72 -14.76
CA LYS A 54 13.57 -0.28 -16.10
C LYS A 54 12.18 -0.83 -16.45
N ASN A 55 11.97 -2.11 -16.17
CA ASN A 55 10.65 -2.74 -16.20
C ASN A 55 10.12 -2.88 -14.76
N TYR A 56 9.02 -2.19 -14.44
CA TYR A 56 8.46 -2.18 -13.09
C TYR A 56 8.03 -3.57 -12.60
N LEU A 57 7.71 -4.50 -13.50
CA LEU A 57 7.39 -5.90 -13.19
C LEU A 57 8.57 -6.62 -12.49
N HIS A 58 9.81 -6.17 -12.73
CA HIS A 58 11.00 -6.76 -12.10
C HIS A 58 11.14 -6.37 -10.62
N ASN A 59 10.35 -5.40 -10.12
CA ASN A 59 10.33 -5.07 -8.70
C ASN A 59 9.52 -6.07 -7.85
N VAL A 60 8.77 -6.97 -8.50
CA VAL A 60 8.01 -8.01 -7.81
C VAL A 60 8.48 -9.41 -8.25
N PRO A 61 8.35 -10.41 -7.36
CA PRO A 61 8.65 -11.81 -7.68
C PRO A 61 7.82 -12.32 -8.86
N GLU A 62 8.40 -13.23 -9.66
CA GLU A 62 7.77 -13.71 -10.89
C GLU A 62 6.41 -14.37 -10.66
N LEU A 63 6.29 -15.18 -9.60
CA LEU A 63 5.05 -15.91 -9.26
C LEU A 63 3.83 -14.99 -9.09
N VAL A 64 4.04 -13.73 -8.67
CA VAL A 64 2.95 -12.79 -8.39
C VAL A 64 2.74 -11.78 -9.52
N ARG A 65 3.41 -11.89 -10.68
CA ARG A 65 3.30 -10.87 -11.75
C ARG A 65 2.00 -10.90 -12.53
N GLU A 66 1.35 -12.06 -12.60
CA GLU A 66 0.10 -12.21 -13.36
C GLU A 66 -0.97 -11.25 -12.84
N GLY A 67 -1.64 -10.53 -13.76
CA GLY A 67 -2.69 -9.56 -13.44
C GLY A 67 -2.21 -8.17 -12.98
N LEU A 68 -0.90 -7.99 -12.68
CA LEU A 68 -0.38 -6.73 -12.15
C LEU A 68 -0.61 -5.54 -13.09
N GLU A 69 -0.28 -5.68 -14.37
CA GLU A 69 -0.49 -4.62 -15.35
C GLU A 69 -1.97 -4.25 -15.44
N PHE A 70 -2.85 -5.24 -15.53
CA PHE A 70 -4.29 -5.02 -15.54
C PHE A 70 -4.75 -4.23 -14.30
N SER A 71 -4.29 -4.57 -13.09
CA SER A 71 -4.67 -3.84 -11.88
C SER A 71 -4.14 -2.41 -11.81
N LEU A 72 -2.93 -2.15 -12.33
CA LEU A 72 -2.39 -0.79 -12.39
C LEU A 72 -3.11 0.07 -13.44
N ASP A 73 -3.53 -0.52 -14.56
CA ASP A 73 -4.25 0.15 -15.65
C ASP A 73 -5.69 0.49 -15.28
N ASN A 74 -6.26 -0.30 -14.37
CA ASN A 74 -7.64 -0.17 -13.89
C ASN A 74 -7.72 0.37 -12.46
N SER A 75 -6.66 0.98 -11.93
CA SER A 75 -6.70 1.62 -10.61
C SER A 75 -7.75 2.74 -10.59
N MET A 76 -8.47 2.92 -9.49
CA MET A 76 -9.62 3.85 -9.44
C MET A 76 -9.23 5.32 -9.62
N ASN A 77 -8.02 5.72 -9.22
CA ASN A 77 -7.55 7.08 -9.40
C ASN A 77 -6.83 7.25 -10.75
N GLU A 78 -7.61 7.62 -11.78
CA GLU A 78 -7.14 7.69 -13.16
C GLU A 78 -5.97 8.65 -13.36
N ILE A 79 -6.04 9.82 -12.70
CA ILE A 79 -4.98 10.84 -12.79
C ILE A 79 -3.65 10.31 -12.23
N ASN A 80 -3.70 9.46 -11.21
CA ASN A 80 -2.51 8.93 -10.56
C ASN A 80 -1.95 7.65 -11.22
N ARG A 81 -2.68 6.97 -12.11
CA ARG A 81 -2.26 5.68 -12.73
C ARG A 81 -0.85 5.70 -13.28
N LYS A 82 -0.51 6.70 -14.11
CA LYS A 82 0.85 6.84 -14.69
C LYS A 82 1.93 7.00 -13.63
N ASN A 83 1.67 7.84 -12.63
CA ASN A 83 2.59 8.08 -11.53
C ASN A 83 2.75 6.83 -10.64
N LYS A 84 1.65 6.11 -10.38
CA LYS A 84 1.66 4.82 -9.67
C LYS A 84 2.53 3.79 -10.42
N LYS A 85 2.29 3.57 -11.72
CA LYS A 85 3.13 2.69 -12.55
C LYS A 85 4.62 3.03 -12.48
N ASN A 86 4.96 4.31 -12.62
CA ASN A 86 6.35 4.76 -12.52
C ASN A 86 6.95 4.47 -11.14
N LYS A 87 6.23 4.82 -10.07
CA LYS A 87 6.66 4.58 -8.68
C LYS A 87 6.72 3.10 -8.32
N PHE A 88 5.92 2.27 -8.98
CA PHE A 88 5.93 0.81 -8.82
C PHE A 88 7.31 0.21 -9.12
N GLY A 89 8.07 0.80 -10.05
CA GLY A 89 9.43 0.37 -10.38
C GLY A 89 10.50 0.73 -9.35
N PHE A 90 10.17 1.38 -8.23
CA PHE A 90 11.15 1.73 -7.21
C PHE A 90 11.26 0.59 -6.20
N SER A 91 12.47 0.19 -5.81
CA SER A 91 12.66 -0.87 -4.81
C SER A 91 12.03 -0.58 -3.45
N THR A 92 11.77 0.70 -3.19
CA THR A 92 11.09 1.25 -2.01
C THR A 92 9.57 1.41 -2.20
N SER A 93 9.00 0.92 -3.30
CA SER A 93 7.58 1.05 -3.61
C SER A 93 6.72 0.31 -2.60
N GLU A 94 5.80 1.05 -2.00
CA GLU A 94 4.74 0.56 -1.13
C GLU A 94 3.73 -0.27 -1.94
N ASP A 95 3.28 0.23 -3.09
CA ASP A 95 2.40 -0.49 -4.01
C ASP A 95 2.96 -1.86 -4.41
N ALA A 96 4.27 -1.97 -4.68
CA ALA A 96 4.90 -3.24 -5.03
C ALA A 96 4.97 -4.22 -3.85
N LEU A 97 5.15 -3.72 -2.63
CA LEU A 97 5.07 -4.54 -1.42
C LEU A 97 3.64 -5.02 -1.20
N THR A 98 2.64 -4.13 -1.29
CA THR A 98 1.22 -4.44 -1.19
C THR A 98 0.83 -5.53 -2.18
N TRP A 99 1.12 -5.34 -3.46
CA TRP A 99 0.84 -6.33 -4.49
C TRP A 99 1.47 -7.69 -4.18
N SER A 100 2.77 -7.71 -3.89
CA SER A 100 3.49 -8.96 -3.66
C SER A 100 2.98 -9.71 -2.43
N PHE A 101 2.62 -8.99 -1.37
CA PHE A 101 2.10 -9.57 -0.14
C PHE A 101 0.71 -10.16 -0.34
N PHE A 102 -0.26 -9.36 -0.81
CA PHE A 102 -1.64 -9.83 -0.93
C PHE A 102 -1.82 -10.84 -2.07
N ASN A 103 -1.17 -10.61 -3.22
CA ASN A 103 -1.30 -11.52 -4.36
C ASN A 103 -0.61 -12.88 -4.10
N TYR A 104 0.41 -12.95 -3.24
CA TYR A 104 0.99 -14.24 -2.82
C TYR A 104 -0.08 -15.18 -2.25
N PHE A 105 -0.95 -14.70 -1.35
CA PHE A 105 -1.98 -15.54 -0.75
C PHE A 105 -3.08 -15.93 -1.74
N VAL A 106 -3.31 -15.11 -2.77
CA VAL A 106 -4.22 -15.42 -3.88
C VAL A 106 -3.64 -16.55 -4.73
N VAL A 107 -2.43 -16.38 -5.26
CA VAL A 107 -1.83 -17.36 -6.19
C VAL A 107 -1.45 -18.68 -5.51
N THR A 108 -1.25 -18.68 -4.19
CA THR A 108 -0.97 -19.90 -3.40
C THR A 108 -2.21 -20.49 -2.73
N ASN A 109 -3.40 -19.90 -2.93
CA ASN A 109 -4.66 -20.33 -2.30
C ASN A 109 -4.58 -20.39 -0.76
N GLN A 110 -3.90 -19.42 -0.14
CA GLN A 110 -3.68 -19.33 1.31
C GLN A 110 -4.51 -18.21 1.96
N LEU A 111 -5.71 -17.92 1.45
CA LEU A 111 -6.54 -16.79 1.92
C LEU A 111 -6.89 -16.86 3.40
N GLN A 112 -7.10 -18.06 3.96
CA GLN A 112 -7.36 -18.22 5.39
C GLN A 112 -6.15 -17.82 6.24
N ASN A 113 -4.94 -18.09 5.76
CA ASN A 113 -3.72 -17.63 6.40
C ASN A 113 -3.61 -16.10 6.35
N LEU A 114 -3.96 -15.48 5.22
CA LEU A 114 -4.02 -14.01 5.11
C LEU A 114 -4.99 -13.42 6.15
N LEU A 115 -6.22 -13.93 6.24
CA LEU A 115 -7.21 -13.43 7.20
C LEU A 115 -6.71 -13.59 8.64
N LYS A 116 -6.09 -14.73 8.97
CA LYS A 116 -5.49 -14.98 10.28
C LYS A 116 -4.36 -14.00 10.59
N ILE A 117 -3.43 -13.78 9.66
CA ILE A 117 -2.31 -12.83 9.80
C ILE A 117 -2.82 -11.41 10.02
N MET A 118 -3.87 -11.02 9.30
CA MET A 118 -4.50 -9.71 9.43
C MET A 118 -5.46 -9.63 10.63
N ASN A 119 -5.60 -10.70 11.42
CA ASN A 119 -6.55 -10.84 12.52
C ASN A 119 -8.02 -10.58 12.12
N ILE A 120 -8.38 -10.79 10.85
CA ILE A 120 -9.73 -10.60 10.34
C ILE A 120 -10.55 -11.84 10.66
N LYS A 121 -11.60 -11.67 11.47
CA LYS A 121 -12.50 -12.76 11.83
C LYS A 121 -13.47 -13.02 10.68
N SER A 122 -13.29 -14.14 9.98
CA SER A 122 -14.28 -14.69 9.06
C SER A 122 -14.51 -16.15 9.37
N LYS A 123 -15.77 -16.59 9.26
CA LYS A 123 -16.13 -18.02 9.29
C LYS A 123 -16.35 -18.58 7.89
N GLU A 124 -16.20 -17.75 6.87
CA GLU A 124 -16.74 -18.03 5.53
C GLU A 124 -15.65 -18.08 4.46
N THR A 125 -15.99 -18.72 3.34
CA THR A 125 -15.13 -18.93 2.17
C THR A 125 -15.28 -17.86 1.10
N ASP A 126 -16.36 -17.08 1.15
CA ASP A 126 -16.63 -16.01 0.17
C ASP A 126 -15.86 -14.76 0.56
N VAL A 127 -14.67 -14.65 -0.03
CA VAL A 127 -13.74 -13.53 0.14
C VAL A 127 -13.52 -12.90 -1.21
N GLU A 128 -13.64 -11.59 -1.29
CA GLU A 128 -13.18 -10.83 -2.44
C GLU A 128 -12.05 -9.88 -2.01
N ILE A 129 -10.98 -9.82 -2.77
CA ILE A 129 -9.81 -8.98 -2.51
C ILE A 129 -9.62 -8.05 -3.70
N TYR A 130 -9.56 -6.76 -3.41
CA TYR A 130 -9.31 -5.72 -4.39
C TYR A 130 -8.04 -4.96 -4.03
N LEU A 131 -7.22 -4.68 -5.03
CA LEU A 131 -6.07 -3.78 -4.91
C LEU A 131 -6.32 -2.55 -5.78
N TRP A 132 -6.30 -1.37 -5.17
CA TRP A 132 -6.57 -0.09 -5.83
C TRP A 132 -7.89 -0.05 -6.61
N GLY A 133 -8.87 -0.84 -6.17
CA GLY A 133 -10.20 -1.00 -6.80
C GLY A 133 -10.30 -2.02 -7.93
N THR A 134 -9.22 -2.73 -8.26
CA THR A 134 -9.31 -3.89 -9.16
C THR A 134 -9.44 -5.16 -8.35
N CYS A 135 -10.45 -5.99 -8.66
CA CYS A 135 -10.60 -7.31 -8.05
C CYS A 135 -9.45 -8.22 -8.48
N ILE A 136 -8.68 -8.74 -7.52
CA ILE A 136 -7.64 -9.74 -7.79
C ILE A 136 -8.10 -11.15 -7.38
N TYR A 137 -9.15 -11.26 -6.57
CA TYR A 137 -9.77 -12.52 -6.20
C TYR A 137 -11.23 -12.31 -5.77
N PRO A 138 -12.17 -13.20 -6.13
CA PRO A 138 -12.04 -14.19 -7.20
C PRO A 138 -12.03 -13.50 -8.57
N PRO A 139 -11.63 -14.19 -9.66
CA PRO A 139 -11.62 -13.61 -11.01
C PRO A 139 -12.97 -13.06 -11.49
N LYS A 140 -14.06 -13.58 -10.93
CA LYS A 140 -15.43 -13.08 -11.13
C LYS A 140 -16.03 -12.77 -9.75
N PRO A 141 -15.94 -11.52 -9.27
CA PRO A 141 -16.60 -11.15 -8.02
C PRO A 141 -18.11 -11.33 -8.16
N ASN A 142 -18.75 -11.75 -7.08
CA ASN A 142 -20.20 -11.95 -7.02
C ASN A 142 -20.90 -10.71 -6.45
N SER A 143 -20.15 -9.74 -5.92
CA SER A 143 -20.68 -8.52 -5.35
C SER A 143 -20.72 -7.35 -6.34
N ASN A 144 -21.63 -6.40 -6.07
CA ASN A 144 -21.68 -5.10 -6.73
C ASN A 144 -20.76 -4.07 -6.03
N LEU A 145 -19.68 -4.50 -5.38
CA LEU A 145 -18.86 -3.64 -4.53
C LEU A 145 -18.34 -2.41 -5.28
N ILE A 146 -17.88 -2.57 -6.52
CA ILE A 146 -17.32 -1.47 -7.32
C ILE A 146 -18.39 -0.45 -7.72
N GLU A 147 -19.60 -0.90 -8.09
CA GLU A 147 -20.72 0.00 -8.37
C GLU A 147 -21.13 0.80 -7.12
N ASN A 148 -21.17 0.12 -5.97
CA ASN A 148 -21.43 0.75 -4.68
C ASN A 148 -20.29 1.70 -4.27
N PHE A 149 -19.05 1.36 -4.60
CA PHE A 149 -17.88 2.20 -4.36
C PHE A 149 -17.97 3.50 -5.15
N ILE A 150 -18.27 3.42 -6.46
CA ILE A 150 -18.47 4.58 -7.32
C ILE A 150 -19.61 5.46 -6.79
N THR A 151 -20.75 4.85 -6.41
CA THR A 151 -21.88 5.57 -5.82
C THR A 151 -21.49 6.30 -4.52
N THR A 152 -20.70 5.63 -3.68
CA THR A 152 -20.18 6.19 -2.42
C THR A 152 -19.23 7.35 -2.70
N SER A 153 -18.30 7.19 -3.63
CA SER A 153 -17.37 8.24 -4.08
C SER A 153 -18.10 9.48 -4.59
N ASN A 154 -19.11 9.30 -5.44
CA ASN A 154 -19.94 10.41 -5.94
C ASN A 154 -20.65 11.13 -4.78
N SER A 155 -21.11 10.40 -3.77
CA SER A 155 -21.76 11.00 -2.60
C SER A 155 -20.82 11.80 -1.67
N PHE A 156 -19.51 11.62 -1.83
CA PHE A 156 -18.45 12.43 -1.21
C PHE A 156 -17.98 13.58 -2.13
N ASN A 157 -18.68 13.82 -3.24
CA ASN A 157 -18.35 14.82 -4.26
C ASN A 157 -16.94 14.66 -4.84
N GLU A 158 -16.45 13.42 -4.94
CA GLU A 158 -15.19 13.14 -5.62
C GLU A 158 -15.35 13.26 -7.14
N SER A 159 -14.28 13.71 -7.82
CA SER A 159 -14.23 13.64 -9.28
C SER A 159 -14.10 12.19 -9.74
N GLU A 160 -14.75 11.86 -10.85
CA GLU A 160 -14.64 10.53 -11.49
C GLU A 160 -13.19 10.12 -11.79
N SER A 161 -12.31 11.09 -12.05
CA SER A 161 -10.89 10.88 -12.37
C SER A 161 -9.97 10.86 -11.13
N MET A 162 -10.49 11.23 -9.95
CA MET A 162 -9.73 11.40 -8.70
C MET A 162 -10.42 10.74 -7.51
N ARG A 163 -10.88 9.49 -7.70
CA ARG A 163 -11.56 8.75 -6.64
C ARG A 163 -10.60 8.37 -5.50
N THR A 164 -11.16 8.21 -4.31
CA THR A 164 -10.48 7.51 -3.20
C THR A 164 -10.03 6.14 -3.67
N GLU A 165 -8.83 5.76 -3.26
CA GLU A 165 -8.19 4.51 -3.66
C GLU A 165 -7.53 3.93 -2.41
N PRO A 166 -8.23 3.09 -1.63
CA PRO A 166 -7.59 2.32 -0.58
C PRO A 166 -6.60 1.33 -1.21
N ASP A 167 -5.49 1.04 -0.52
CA ASP A 167 -4.51 0.09 -1.03
C ASP A 167 -5.11 -1.30 -1.21
N VAL A 168 -5.92 -1.72 -0.24
CA VAL A 168 -6.58 -3.03 -0.22
C VAL A 168 -8.01 -2.90 0.28
N ILE A 169 -8.91 -3.62 -0.38
CA ILE A 169 -10.25 -3.89 0.14
C ILE A 169 -10.41 -5.40 0.25
N ILE A 170 -10.81 -5.88 1.42
CA ILE A 170 -11.26 -7.27 1.62
C ILE A 170 -12.75 -7.21 1.92
N ASN A 171 -13.54 -7.71 0.98
CA ASN A 171 -14.99 -7.80 1.12
C ASN A 171 -15.37 -9.21 1.56
N LEU A 172 -16.00 -9.29 2.72
CA LEU A 172 -16.59 -10.50 3.29
C LEU A 172 -18.10 -10.29 3.37
N LYS A 173 -18.85 -11.37 3.58
CA LYS A 173 -20.31 -11.29 3.71
C LYS A 173 -20.77 -10.29 4.78
N ASP A 174 -20.18 -10.35 5.97
CA ASP A 174 -20.61 -9.57 7.14
C ASP A 174 -19.69 -8.38 7.49
N THR A 175 -18.51 -8.30 6.88
CA THR A 175 -17.50 -7.29 7.20
C THR A 175 -16.83 -6.75 5.94
N LEU A 176 -16.69 -5.43 5.86
CA LEU A 176 -15.87 -4.77 4.84
C LEU A 176 -14.58 -4.23 5.48
N VAL A 177 -13.42 -4.64 4.96
CA VAL A 177 -12.13 -4.24 5.51
C VAL A 177 -11.39 -3.38 4.50
N PHE A 178 -11.01 -2.17 4.89
CA PHE A 178 -10.03 -1.36 4.17
C PHE A 178 -8.68 -1.49 4.87
N ILE A 179 -7.61 -1.60 4.08
CA ILE A 179 -6.24 -1.60 4.59
C ILE A 179 -5.50 -0.47 3.90
N GLU A 180 -4.95 0.43 4.71
CA GLU A 180 -3.97 1.42 4.31
C GLU A 180 -2.59 0.86 4.64
N VAL A 181 -1.75 0.67 3.63
CA VAL A 181 -0.43 0.09 3.78
C VAL A 181 0.60 1.19 3.83
N LYS A 182 1.47 1.16 4.84
CA LYS A 182 2.64 2.03 4.97
C LYS A 182 3.91 1.20 5.03
N TYR A 183 4.87 1.51 4.17
CA TYR A 183 6.16 0.80 4.14
C TYR A 183 7.30 1.67 4.66
N LEU A 184 7.72 2.67 3.89
CA LEU A 184 8.80 3.58 4.27
C LEU A 184 8.29 5.00 4.57
N SER A 185 7.09 5.31 4.11
CA SER A 185 6.33 6.52 4.38
C SER A 185 5.77 6.51 5.79
N SER A 186 5.68 7.69 6.41
CA SER A 186 4.74 7.91 7.52
C SER A 186 3.34 8.14 6.97
N ASN A 187 2.32 8.08 7.83
CA ASN A 187 0.99 8.59 7.49
C ASN A 187 1.08 10.07 7.06
N GLU A 188 0.32 10.47 6.04
CA GLU A 188 0.24 11.87 5.65
C GLU A 188 -0.39 12.69 6.78
N ILE A 189 0.29 13.76 7.18
CA ILE A 189 -0.26 14.75 8.11
C ILE A 189 -0.62 16.00 7.33
N SER A 190 -1.91 16.29 7.27
CA SER A 190 -2.46 17.52 6.69
C SER A 190 -2.97 18.43 7.79
N ASN A 191 -2.55 19.69 7.77
CA ASN A 191 -3.12 20.74 8.62
C ASN A 191 -4.23 21.54 7.91
N LYS A 192 -4.56 21.15 6.67
CA LYS A 192 -5.54 21.81 5.80
C LYS A 192 -6.93 21.26 6.11
N LYS A 193 -7.76 22.08 6.79
CA LYS A 193 -9.12 21.69 7.21
C LYS A 193 -10.01 21.40 6.00
N GLU A 194 -9.82 22.14 4.92
CA GLU A 194 -10.56 22.01 3.67
C GLU A 194 -10.45 20.61 3.06
N LYS A 195 -9.34 19.89 3.29
CA LYS A 195 -9.21 18.51 2.82
C LYS A 195 -10.24 17.57 3.47
N PHE A 196 -10.62 17.83 4.72
CA PHE A 196 -11.48 16.94 5.49
C PHE A 196 -12.97 17.15 5.23
N GLU A 197 -13.37 18.32 4.71
CA GLU A 197 -14.77 18.77 4.68
C GLU A 197 -15.73 17.76 4.06
N ASN A 198 -15.35 17.15 2.94
CA ASN A 198 -16.18 16.16 2.27
C ASN A 198 -16.36 14.87 3.08
N TYR A 199 -15.40 14.51 3.92
CA TYR A 199 -15.36 13.21 4.61
C TYR A 199 -15.78 13.29 6.07
N ILE A 200 -16.20 14.45 6.58
CA ILE A 200 -16.73 14.54 7.93
C ILE A 200 -18.10 13.82 7.99
N ILE A 201 -18.14 12.71 8.72
CA ILE A 201 -19.35 11.93 8.97
C ILE A 201 -19.72 11.97 10.46
N ASN A 202 -20.92 11.51 10.80
CA ASN A 202 -21.43 11.50 12.19
C ASN A 202 -20.60 10.61 13.13
N ASP A 203 -19.90 9.60 12.59
CA ASP A 203 -19.04 8.69 13.35
C ASP A 203 -17.73 9.36 13.83
N PHE A 204 -17.57 10.67 13.66
CA PHE A 204 -16.37 11.40 14.09
C PHE A 204 -16.64 12.38 15.22
N ASP A 205 -15.63 12.55 16.08
CA ASP A 205 -15.36 13.86 16.63
C ASP A 205 -14.70 14.77 15.57
N LYS A 206 -15.47 15.73 15.05
CA LYS A 206 -15.00 16.64 13.99
C LYS A 206 -13.74 17.42 14.39
N ASN A 207 -13.60 17.84 15.65
CA ASN A 207 -12.45 18.64 16.03
C ASN A 207 -11.22 17.75 16.19
N GLU A 208 -11.36 16.60 16.85
CA GLU A 208 -10.24 15.69 17.03
C GLU A 208 -9.76 15.09 15.71
N ILE A 209 -10.66 14.74 14.78
CA ILE A 209 -10.27 14.18 13.49
C ILE A 209 -9.44 15.16 12.67
N ILE A 210 -9.82 16.44 12.65
CA ILE A 210 -9.08 17.51 11.96
C ILE A 210 -7.74 17.76 12.65
N GLU A 211 -7.72 17.82 13.98
CA GLU A 211 -6.50 18.05 14.75
C GLU A 211 -5.50 16.87 14.68
N SER A 212 -6.00 15.65 14.46
CA SER A 212 -5.16 14.48 14.20
C SER A 212 -4.33 14.67 12.93
N GLY A 213 -4.87 15.37 11.93
CA GLY A 213 -4.25 15.60 10.63
C GLY A 213 -4.14 14.37 9.73
N HIS A 214 -4.62 13.20 10.16
CA HIS A 214 -4.57 11.95 9.38
C HIS A 214 -5.67 11.90 8.31
N TYR A 215 -5.55 12.74 7.29
CA TYR A 215 -6.54 12.90 6.23
C TYR A 215 -6.81 11.58 5.48
N GLU A 216 -5.77 10.84 5.07
CA GLU A 216 -5.94 9.59 4.33
C GLU A 216 -6.74 8.55 5.15
N LEU A 217 -6.42 8.42 6.44
CA LEU A 217 -7.14 7.50 7.34
C LEU A 217 -8.58 7.96 7.59
N ALA A 218 -8.81 9.27 7.76
CA ALA A 218 -10.16 9.82 7.95
C ALA A 218 -11.03 9.61 6.71
N ARG A 219 -10.46 9.86 5.53
CA ARG A 219 -11.10 9.60 4.24
C ARG A 219 -11.46 8.12 4.09
N ASN A 220 -10.50 7.22 4.31
CA ASN A 220 -10.73 5.78 4.18
C ASN A 220 -11.76 5.28 5.20
N TRP A 221 -11.75 5.80 6.44
CA TRP A 221 -12.75 5.48 7.47
C TRP A 221 -14.15 5.92 7.05
N ALA A 222 -14.31 7.17 6.60
CA ALA A 222 -15.60 7.68 6.16
C ALA A 222 -16.13 6.87 4.97
N PHE A 223 -15.23 6.51 4.05
CA PHE A 223 -15.57 5.74 2.87
C PHE A 223 -16.02 4.32 3.21
N VAL A 224 -15.25 3.59 4.03
CA VAL A 224 -15.60 2.22 4.41
C VAL A 224 -16.85 2.18 5.30
N SER A 225 -17.04 3.16 6.20
CA SER A 225 -18.25 3.27 7.03
C SER A 225 -19.49 3.37 6.14
N LYS A 226 -19.47 4.27 5.15
CA LYS A 226 -20.59 4.45 4.22
C LYS A 226 -20.77 3.24 3.28
N LEU A 227 -19.69 2.74 2.70
CA LEU A 227 -19.72 1.62 1.75
C LEU A 227 -20.16 0.30 2.40
N SER A 228 -19.90 0.12 3.70
CA SER A 228 -20.35 -1.06 4.46
C SER A 228 -21.87 -1.19 4.51
N ASN A 229 -22.62 -0.11 4.25
CA ASN A 229 -24.08 -0.07 4.24
C ASN A 229 -24.71 -0.72 5.48
N GLY A 230 -24.15 -0.43 6.66
CA GLY A 230 -24.64 -0.94 7.94
C GLY A 230 -24.11 -2.32 8.35
N LYS A 231 -23.20 -2.93 7.58
CA LYS A 231 -22.40 -4.07 8.03
C LYS A 231 -21.32 -3.66 9.02
N ASN A 232 -20.63 -4.63 9.62
CA ASN A 232 -19.39 -4.33 10.34
C ASN A 232 -18.34 -3.86 9.34
N PHE A 233 -17.43 -3.02 9.79
CA PHE A 233 -16.31 -2.61 8.96
C PHE A 233 -15.04 -2.41 9.75
N GLU A 234 -13.92 -2.49 9.07
CA GLU A 234 -12.61 -2.31 9.66
C GLU A 234 -11.74 -1.41 8.80
N LEU A 235 -10.96 -0.55 9.46
CA LEU A 235 -9.84 0.14 8.84
C LEU A 235 -8.56 -0.34 9.52
N VAL A 236 -7.68 -0.96 8.74
CA VAL A 236 -6.38 -1.42 9.20
C VAL A 236 -5.31 -0.46 8.68
N ASN A 237 -4.53 0.13 9.59
CA ASN A 237 -3.28 0.78 9.25
C ASN A 237 -2.14 -0.25 9.40
N LEU A 238 -1.67 -0.79 8.28
CA LEU A 238 -0.59 -1.77 8.22
C LEU A 238 0.73 -1.04 7.99
N GLY A 239 1.62 -1.03 8.99
CA GLY A 239 2.85 -0.24 8.92
C GLY A 239 4.05 -0.87 9.61
N LEU A 240 5.24 -0.27 9.50
CA LEU A 240 6.35 -0.64 10.39
C LEU A 240 6.02 -0.22 11.83
N ASN A 241 6.48 -0.96 12.84
CA ASN A 241 6.24 -0.63 14.25
C ASN A 241 6.54 0.83 14.58
N LYS A 242 7.64 1.37 14.03
CA LYS A 242 8.04 2.76 14.22
C LYS A 242 6.93 3.76 13.84
N LEU A 243 6.05 3.44 12.89
CA LEU A 243 4.92 4.28 12.47
C LEU A 243 3.97 4.58 13.64
N PHE A 244 3.82 3.63 14.57
CA PHE A 244 2.89 3.74 15.69
C PHE A 244 3.55 4.33 16.95
N PHE A 245 4.87 4.53 16.92
CA PHE A 245 5.66 5.04 18.04
C PHE A 245 6.54 6.23 17.66
N ASP A 246 6.37 6.81 16.47
CA ASP A 246 7.14 7.98 16.03
C ASP A 246 6.63 9.29 16.67
N LYS A 247 7.17 10.41 16.19
CA LYS A 247 6.77 11.76 16.60
C LYS A 247 5.27 12.06 16.39
N ASN A 248 4.58 11.30 15.54
CA ASN A 248 3.16 11.44 15.24
C ASN A 248 2.26 10.49 16.05
N LYS A 249 2.81 9.67 16.96
CA LYS A 249 2.02 8.76 17.83
C LYS A 249 0.83 9.44 18.49
N ASN A 250 1.02 10.63 19.06
CA ASN A 250 -0.06 11.37 19.73
C ASN A 250 -1.16 11.82 18.76
N LYS A 251 -0.78 12.15 17.51
CA LYS A 251 -1.75 12.47 16.45
C LYS A 251 -2.55 11.24 16.03
N LEU A 252 -1.90 10.09 15.92
CA LEU A 252 -2.58 8.83 15.61
C LEU A 252 -3.52 8.40 16.75
N HIS A 253 -3.10 8.55 18.00
CA HIS A 253 -3.99 8.30 19.14
C HIS A 253 -5.19 9.26 19.17
N LYS A 254 -4.99 10.52 18.80
CA LYS A 254 -6.11 11.47 18.62
C LYS A 254 -7.05 11.04 17.49
N PHE A 255 -6.51 10.55 16.37
CA PHE A 255 -7.35 9.95 15.32
C PHE A 255 -8.19 8.79 15.86
N GLU A 256 -7.59 7.88 16.62
CA GLU A 256 -8.28 6.74 17.24
C GLU A 256 -9.42 7.15 18.16
N ASN A 257 -9.17 8.11 19.05
CA ASN A 257 -10.18 8.60 20.00
C ASN A 257 -11.32 9.37 19.31
N ALA A 258 -11.04 9.95 18.14
CA ALA A 258 -12.05 10.66 17.35
C ALA A 258 -13.10 9.72 16.73
N LEU A 259 -12.88 8.41 16.68
CA LEU A 259 -13.79 7.45 16.04
C LEU A 259 -14.89 7.03 17.01
N LYS A 260 -16.16 7.26 16.63
CA LYS A 260 -17.35 7.04 17.48
C LYS A 260 -18.30 5.97 16.93
N SER A 261 -17.81 5.08 16.06
CA SER A 261 -18.64 4.08 15.40
C SER A 261 -18.86 2.84 16.26
N ASP A 262 -20.11 2.37 16.37
CA ASP A 262 -20.45 1.11 17.05
C ASP A 262 -20.15 -0.13 16.18
N LYS A 263 -20.02 0.05 14.86
CA LYS A 263 -19.80 -1.04 13.89
C LYS A 263 -18.40 -1.05 13.30
N GLY A 264 -17.69 0.08 13.41
CA GLY A 264 -16.35 0.27 12.87
C GLY A 264 -15.27 -0.11 13.86
N THR A 265 -14.25 -0.84 13.42
CA THR A 265 -13.04 -1.09 14.20
C THR A 265 -11.80 -0.53 13.49
N PHE A 266 -11.03 0.31 14.18
CA PHE A 266 -9.70 0.72 13.71
C PHE A 266 -8.62 -0.18 14.32
N ARG A 267 -7.66 -0.62 13.51
CA ARG A 267 -6.55 -1.44 13.97
C ARG A 267 -5.22 -0.95 13.41
N LYS A 268 -4.18 -1.15 14.23
CA LYS A 268 -2.79 -1.00 13.84
C LYS A 268 -2.19 -2.40 13.78
N ILE A 269 -1.65 -2.77 12.63
CA ILE A 269 -0.93 -4.04 12.47
C ILE A 269 0.47 -3.69 12.01
N SER A 270 1.47 -4.33 12.61
CA SER A 270 2.85 -4.10 12.22
C SER A 270 3.35 -5.11 11.19
N TRP A 271 4.19 -4.68 10.27
CA TRP A 271 4.92 -5.59 9.39
C TRP A 271 5.77 -6.58 10.19
N GLU A 272 6.30 -6.18 11.34
CA GLU A 272 7.03 -7.05 12.24
C GLU A 272 6.15 -8.14 12.84
N GLU A 273 4.90 -7.84 13.19
CA GLU A 273 3.90 -8.83 13.61
C GLU A 273 3.49 -9.74 12.44
N VAL A 274 3.38 -9.22 11.22
CA VAL A 274 3.18 -10.05 10.03
C VAL A 274 4.36 -11.03 9.86
N LEU A 275 5.60 -10.55 10.04
CA LEU A 275 6.80 -11.38 9.94
C LEU A 275 6.81 -12.54 10.95
N THR A 276 6.32 -12.34 12.18
CA THR A 276 6.28 -13.45 13.17
C THR A 276 5.33 -14.57 12.76
N HIS A 277 4.23 -14.25 12.07
CA HIS A 277 3.26 -15.24 11.60
C HIS A 277 3.73 -15.97 10.36
N ILE A 278 4.42 -15.30 9.43
CA ILE A 278 4.90 -15.94 8.20
C ILE A 278 6.19 -16.74 8.40
N ASN A 279 6.90 -16.56 9.52
CA ASN A 279 8.15 -17.26 9.81
C ASN A 279 7.91 -18.70 10.30
N THR A 280 7.02 -19.43 9.62
CA THR A 280 6.70 -20.83 9.86
C THR A 280 7.02 -21.66 8.61
N PRO A 281 7.13 -23.00 8.71
CA PRO A 281 7.38 -23.87 7.56
C PRO A 281 6.27 -23.86 6.50
N GLU A 282 5.07 -23.36 6.83
CA GLU A 282 3.89 -23.33 5.95
C GLU A 282 4.04 -22.38 4.75
N PHE A 283 4.95 -21.40 4.85
CA PHE A 283 5.18 -20.41 3.80
C PHE A 283 6.45 -20.71 3.00
N ASP A 284 6.46 -20.29 1.74
CA ASP A 284 7.62 -20.46 0.87
C ASP A 284 8.85 -19.70 1.37
N TYR A 285 10.03 -20.29 1.22
CA TYR A 285 11.29 -19.66 1.61
C TYR A 285 11.52 -18.33 0.88
N TRP A 286 11.27 -18.29 -0.43
CA TRP A 286 11.46 -17.07 -1.23
C TRP A 286 10.56 -15.93 -0.75
N PHE A 287 9.33 -16.23 -0.32
CA PHE A 287 8.36 -15.21 0.13
C PHE A 287 8.80 -14.61 1.47
N LYS A 288 9.22 -15.47 2.39
CA LYS A 288 9.83 -15.06 3.66
C LYS A 288 11.04 -14.17 3.42
N ASP A 289 11.98 -14.62 2.60
CA ASP A 289 13.21 -13.87 2.28
C ASP A 289 12.88 -12.52 1.61
N TYR A 290 11.94 -12.50 0.66
CA TYR A 290 11.47 -11.27 0.01
C TYR A 290 10.94 -10.25 1.04
N LEU A 291 10.06 -10.67 1.94
CA LEU A 291 9.47 -9.79 2.94
C LEU A 291 10.48 -9.32 3.98
N ILE A 292 11.36 -10.21 4.46
CA ILE A 292 12.44 -9.85 5.38
C ILE A 292 13.36 -8.82 4.74
N ASN A 293 13.78 -9.03 3.49
CA ASN A 293 14.65 -8.10 2.77
C ASN A 293 13.99 -6.74 2.48
N LYS A 294 12.66 -6.68 2.38
CA LYS A 294 11.91 -5.43 2.27
C LYS A 294 11.77 -4.76 3.64
N ILE A 295 11.28 -5.44 4.66
CA ILE A 295 10.87 -4.86 5.95
C ILE A 295 12.08 -4.57 6.84
N GLN A 296 13.08 -5.45 6.83
CA GLN A 296 14.32 -5.33 7.59
C GLN A 296 15.52 -5.26 6.62
N PRO A 297 15.65 -4.19 5.82
CA PRO A 297 16.75 -4.10 4.87
C PRO A 297 18.05 -4.03 5.66
N ALA A 298 18.78 -5.15 5.72
CA ALA A 298 20.10 -5.23 6.34
C ALA A 298 20.97 -4.15 5.71
N ASN A 299 21.31 -3.11 6.49
CA ASN A 299 22.24 -2.02 6.18
C ASN A 299 22.57 -1.84 4.67
N ARG A 300 21.55 -1.58 3.84
CA ARG A 300 21.76 -1.09 2.46
C ARG A 300 22.23 0.34 2.49
#